data_AF-F4CMP8-F1
#
_entry.id   AF-F4CMP8-F1
#
_cell.length_a   1.000
_cell.length_b   1.000
_cell.length_c   1.000
_cell.angle_alpha   90.00
_cell.angle_beta   90.00
_cell.angle_gamma   90.00
#
_symmetry.space_group_name_H-M   'P 1'
#
loop_
_entity.id
_entity.type
_entity.pdbx_description
1 polymer ?
#
loop_
_entity_poly.entity_id
_entity_poly.type
_entity_poly.pdbx_seq_one_letter_code
_entity_poly.pdbx_strand_id
1 'polypeptide(L)'
;MTASVGTAAAERRYVVIGAGAVGATLAAELHTAGIATVLVARGAHLDALRAGGLRYLRPDGEHVVDVPVAAGPAEVDLRAGDVLVLATKAQDAESTIADWAWRPVKGGLSAAESLPVLVLQNGLDTELVALRRFATVYGAAVWSPSTYLVPGEVESPAAPAVGIVWVGRFPGGHDARLAPIADDLRAARHLVEVVEDIPRWKAGKLLGIVVNALDALYRPSPLRDRVAAALSAEAREVYAAAGRLAADLPADTTLDLSQFVSRPIPGRPPAGRSTWQSLQRGASLESDFLNGEIVLLARLHGVDAPHNAAALARIRRAEREGTTAGSLGDDDLRATFPRLDVLVDAAALAAELAGPRPPVLLDVRWALGDPHGREHHRDGHLPGAVYVDLDTELAAPVGDPLAGRHPLPDIADLQDAGRRWGVSTGRPVVAYDATGGLAAGRAWWLLRWAGLTDVRLLDGGLGAWVAAGLPVETGAVPEPGTGDVELSPGHLPVLDADGAADLARSGLLLDARAAERYRGETEPIDLRAGHVPGAVSAPTGDNLAPDGRFRPAAELRARVAELGEGPVGVYCGSGVTAAHEIAALAAAGIPAALFPGSWSAWSSDPARPVAVGPDPDGS
;
A
#
# COMPACT_ATOMS: atom_id res chain seq x y z
N MET A 1 56.82 43.01 -5.95
CA MET A 1 56.21 42.46 -7.18
C MET A 1 55.57 41.14 -6.81
N THR A 2 54.28 41.17 -6.47
CA THR A 2 53.46 40.01 -6.10
C THR A 2 52.81 39.48 -7.36
N ALA A 3 53.22 38.29 -7.81
CA ALA A 3 52.59 37.59 -8.92
C ALA A 3 51.25 37.01 -8.45
N SER A 4 50.17 37.58 -8.97
CA SER A 4 48.83 37.00 -8.95
C SER A 4 48.83 35.78 -9.89
N VAL A 5 48.84 34.58 -9.32
CA VAL A 5 48.46 33.36 -10.05
C VAL A 5 46.97 33.17 -9.83
N GLY A 6 46.17 33.80 -10.69
CA GLY A 6 44.77 33.44 -10.84
C GLY A 6 44.71 32.05 -11.47
N THR A 7 44.41 31.02 -10.68
CA THR A 7 43.97 29.73 -11.20
C THR A 7 42.63 29.94 -11.90
N ALA A 8 42.64 29.99 -13.24
CA ALA A 8 41.40 29.88 -14.01
C ALA A 8 40.70 28.59 -13.57
N ALA A 9 39.48 28.69 -13.04
CA ALA A 9 38.69 27.53 -12.68
C ALA A 9 38.56 26.63 -13.92
N ALA A 10 38.96 25.36 -13.81
CA ALA A 10 38.83 24.43 -14.92
C ALA A 10 37.36 24.34 -15.34
N GLU A 11 37.10 24.42 -16.64
CA GLU A 11 35.75 24.37 -17.19
C GLU A 11 35.07 23.03 -16.84
N ARG A 12 33.92 23.10 -16.17
CA ARG A 12 33.20 21.91 -15.70
C ARG A 12 32.66 21.10 -16.87
N ARG A 13 32.74 19.77 -16.77
CA ARG A 13 32.11 18.84 -17.72
C ARG A 13 31.33 17.77 -16.99
N TYR A 14 30.13 17.48 -17.45
CA TYR A 14 29.28 16.45 -16.86
C TYR A 14 29.47 15.14 -17.61
N VAL A 15 29.86 14.09 -16.89
CA VAL A 15 29.90 12.72 -17.41
C VAL A 15 28.64 12.01 -16.90
N VAL A 16 27.60 11.98 -17.73
CA VAL A 16 26.29 11.42 -17.37
C VAL A 16 26.30 9.92 -17.61
N ILE A 17 26.39 9.16 -16.53
CA ILE A 17 26.54 7.71 -16.53
C ILE A 17 25.15 7.07 -16.50
N GLY A 18 24.67 6.66 -17.68
CA GLY A 18 23.37 6.03 -17.86
C GLY A 18 22.44 6.87 -18.74
N ALA A 19 22.35 6.50 -20.02
CA ALA A 19 21.43 7.09 -21.00
C ALA A 19 19.99 6.56 -20.89
N GLY A 20 19.47 6.44 -19.66
CA GLY A 20 18.04 6.23 -19.44
C GLY A 20 17.26 7.53 -19.67
N ALA A 21 15.96 7.52 -19.36
CA ALA A 21 15.10 8.69 -19.57
C ALA A 21 15.64 9.96 -18.89
N VAL A 22 15.88 9.91 -17.57
CA VAL A 22 16.37 11.07 -16.79
C VAL A 22 17.78 11.49 -17.22
N GLY A 23 18.68 10.52 -17.42
CA GLY A 23 20.07 10.82 -17.80
C GLY A 23 20.19 11.43 -19.19
N ALA A 24 19.46 10.91 -20.18
CA ALA A 24 19.44 11.47 -21.53
C ALA A 24 18.80 12.87 -21.56
N THR A 25 17.70 13.09 -20.82
CA THR A 25 17.10 14.42 -20.65
C THR A 25 18.09 15.40 -20.04
N LEU A 26 18.75 15.05 -18.92
CA LEU A 26 19.73 15.93 -18.30
C LEU A 26 20.89 16.25 -19.26
N ALA A 27 21.42 15.24 -19.96
CA ALA A 27 22.52 15.43 -20.88
C ALA A 27 22.14 16.31 -22.08
N ALA A 28 20.92 16.18 -22.60
CA ALA A 28 20.39 17.02 -23.66
C ALA A 28 20.33 18.50 -23.21
N GLU A 29 19.78 18.76 -22.02
CA GLU A 29 19.61 20.11 -21.50
C GLU A 29 20.93 20.80 -21.18
N LEU A 30 21.88 20.09 -20.55
CA LEU A 30 23.21 20.61 -20.31
C LEU A 30 23.92 20.95 -21.63
N HIS A 31 23.86 20.05 -22.61
CA HIS A 31 24.47 20.26 -23.92
C HIS A 31 23.85 21.44 -24.67
N THR A 32 22.52 21.54 -24.70
CA THR A 32 21.81 22.67 -25.32
C THR A 32 22.11 24.00 -24.63
N ALA A 33 22.38 24.00 -23.32
CA ALA A 33 22.83 25.17 -22.58
C ALA A 33 24.32 25.54 -22.83
N GLY A 34 25.03 24.79 -23.68
CA GLY A 34 26.46 25.01 -23.97
C GLY A 34 27.41 24.50 -22.89
N ILE A 35 26.90 23.67 -21.96
CA ILE A 35 27.70 23.10 -20.87
C ILE A 35 28.32 21.78 -21.35
N ALA A 36 29.63 21.66 -21.22
CA ALA A 36 30.36 20.49 -21.68
C ALA A 36 29.80 19.19 -21.06
N THR A 37 29.41 18.24 -21.90
CA THR A 37 28.68 17.04 -21.47
C THR A 37 29.13 15.83 -22.28
N VAL A 38 29.24 14.67 -21.63
CA VAL A 38 29.41 13.35 -22.25
C VAL A 38 28.34 12.41 -21.69
N LEU A 39 27.59 11.75 -22.56
CA LEU A 39 26.57 10.79 -22.21
C LEU A 39 27.10 9.35 -22.36
N VAL A 40 27.01 8.55 -21.30
CA VAL A 40 27.43 7.15 -21.33
C VAL A 40 26.22 6.26 -21.61
N ALA A 41 26.26 5.57 -22.74
CA ALA A 41 25.21 4.68 -23.22
C ALA A 41 25.78 3.30 -23.57
N ARG A 42 24.91 2.29 -23.75
CA ARG A 42 25.31 0.93 -24.13
C ARG A 42 24.32 0.34 -25.16
N GLY A 43 24.78 -0.68 -25.88
CA GLY A 43 23.96 -1.47 -26.80
C GLY A 43 23.29 -0.63 -27.89
N ALA A 44 22.09 -1.04 -28.31
CA ALA A 44 21.35 -0.38 -29.40
C ALA A 44 21.12 1.12 -29.18
N HIS A 45 21.00 1.57 -27.92
CA HIS A 45 20.84 2.99 -27.63
C HIS A 45 22.11 3.79 -27.95
N LEU A 46 23.29 3.26 -27.61
CA LEU A 46 24.58 3.86 -27.97
C LEU A 46 24.73 3.96 -29.49
N ASP A 47 24.39 2.89 -30.21
CA ASP A 47 24.50 2.85 -31.67
C ASP A 47 23.61 3.91 -32.33
N ALA A 48 22.37 4.05 -31.84
CA ALA A 48 21.44 5.07 -32.31
C ALA A 48 21.97 6.51 -32.03
N LEU A 49 22.48 6.75 -30.83
CA LEU A 49 23.05 8.04 -30.44
C LEU A 49 24.27 8.42 -31.30
N ARG A 50 25.17 7.47 -31.58
CA ARG A 50 26.33 7.70 -32.45
C ARG A 50 25.94 7.94 -33.91
N ALA A 51 24.86 7.32 -34.38
CA ALA A 51 24.44 7.41 -35.77
C ALA A 51 23.71 8.71 -36.11
N GLY A 52 22.92 9.26 -35.18
CA GLY A 52 22.03 10.39 -35.47
C GLY A 52 21.72 11.32 -34.31
N GLY A 53 22.47 11.25 -33.22
CA GLY A 53 22.21 12.03 -32.01
C GLY A 53 20.98 11.55 -31.23
N LEU A 54 20.62 12.30 -30.18
CA LEU A 54 19.43 12.04 -29.37
C LEU A 54 18.22 12.76 -29.96
N ARG A 55 17.18 12.00 -30.33
CA ARG A 55 15.86 12.55 -30.64
C ARG A 55 15.16 12.87 -29.32
N TYR A 56 15.00 14.16 -29.05
CA TYR A 56 14.49 14.69 -27.80
C TYR A 56 13.15 15.38 -28.01
N LEU A 57 12.08 14.73 -27.54
CA LEU A 57 10.71 15.18 -27.75
C LEU A 57 10.24 16.05 -26.57
N ARG A 58 9.74 17.24 -26.91
CA ARG A 58 9.31 18.27 -25.97
C ARG A 58 7.95 18.84 -26.38
N PRO A 59 7.23 19.52 -25.46
CA PRO A 59 5.98 20.20 -25.80
C PRO A 59 6.13 21.27 -26.91
N ASP A 60 7.32 21.82 -27.10
CA ASP A 60 7.64 22.81 -28.13
C ASP A 60 8.11 22.19 -29.46
N GLY A 61 8.34 20.88 -29.52
CA GLY A 61 8.71 20.18 -30.75
C GLY A 61 9.67 19.01 -30.54
N GLU A 62 10.06 18.41 -31.67
CA GLU A 62 11.14 17.44 -31.73
C GLU A 62 12.47 18.15 -31.96
N HIS A 63 13.48 17.79 -31.17
CA HIS A 63 14.84 18.30 -31.26
C HIS A 63 15.80 17.14 -31.50
N VAL A 64 16.85 17.36 -32.30
CA VAL A 64 17.95 16.40 -32.43
C VAL A 64 19.18 17.00 -31.76
N VAL A 65 19.65 16.38 -30.69
CA VAL A 65 20.76 16.88 -29.86
C VAL A 65 21.98 15.97 -30.05
N ASP A 66 23.06 16.52 -30.58
CA ASP A 66 24.31 15.81 -30.85
C ASP A 66 25.21 15.78 -29.61
N VAL A 67 24.73 15.15 -28.54
CA VAL A 67 25.48 15.01 -27.30
C VAL A 67 26.66 14.05 -27.51
N PRO A 68 27.90 14.42 -27.15
CA PRO A 68 29.05 13.50 -27.20
C PRO A 68 28.76 12.23 -26.39
N VAL A 69 29.03 11.06 -26.97
CA VAL A 69 28.66 9.77 -26.38
C VAL A 69 29.84 8.82 -26.21
N ALA A 70 29.82 8.09 -25.10
CA ALA A 70 30.82 7.08 -24.77
C ALA A 70 30.16 5.74 -24.40
N ALA A 71 30.82 4.63 -24.69
CA ALA A 71 30.35 3.28 -24.34
C ALA A 71 30.55 2.96 -22.84
N GLY A 72 31.51 3.63 -22.19
CA GLY A 72 31.90 3.36 -20.81
C GLY A 72 33.16 4.10 -20.39
N PRO A 73 33.70 3.78 -19.19
CA PRO A 73 34.83 4.50 -18.59
C PRO A 73 36.15 4.39 -19.37
N ALA A 74 36.27 3.42 -20.29
CA ALA A 74 37.46 3.26 -21.14
C ALA A 74 37.53 4.32 -22.26
N GLU A 75 36.39 4.88 -22.67
CA GLU A 75 36.31 5.88 -23.74
C GLU A 75 36.28 7.33 -23.20
N VAL A 76 36.33 7.51 -21.87
CA VAL A 76 36.28 8.83 -21.23
C VAL A 76 37.60 9.12 -20.52
N ASP A 77 38.36 10.06 -21.08
CA ASP A 77 39.50 10.67 -20.42
C ASP A 77 39.04 11.64 -19.34
N LEU A 78 39.08 11.24 -18.07
CA LEU A 78 38.67 12.09 -16.95
C LEU A 78 39.63 13.27 -16.73
N ARG A 79 39.08 14.43 -16.40
CA ARG A 79 39.81 15.68 -16.10
C ARG A 79 39.33 16.30 -14.79
N ALA A 80 40.17 17.14 -14.17
CA ALA A 80 39.92 17.70 -12.84
C ALA A 80 38.60 18.51 -12.69
N GLY A 81 38.03 19.00 -13.79
CA GLY A 81 36.73 19.71 -13.80
C GLY A 81 35.52 18.81 -14.02
N ASP A 82 35.68 17.48 -14.08
CA ASP A 82 34.55 16.59 -14.34
C ASP A 82 33.64 16.43 -13.12
N VAL A 83 32.34 16.33 -13.38
CA VAL A 83 31.32 15.89 -12.42
C VAL A 83 30.76 14.58 -12.94
N LEU A 84 30.89 13.50 -12.16
CA LEU A 84 30.26 12.23 -12.51
C LEU A 84 28.79 12.29 -12.09
N VAL A 85 27.88 11.99 -13.00
CA VAL A 85 26.44 11.96 -12.70
C VAL A 85 25.94 10.55 -12.86
N LEU A 86 25.46 9.94 -11.78
CA LEU A 86 24.94 8.58 -11.78
C LEU A 86 23.45 8.61 -12.09
N ALA A 87 23.08 8.12 -13.28
CA ALA A 87 21.72 8.09 -13.82
C ALA A 87 21.30 6.68 -14.28
N THR A 88 22.05 5.63 -13.86
CA THR A 88 21.66 4.23 -13.99
C THR A 88 20.56 3.89 -12.98
N LYS A 89 19.96 2.69 -13.09
CA LYS A 89 19.03 2.20 -12.07
C LYS A 89 19.74 1.94 -10.74
N ALA A 90 18.99 1.97 -9.64
CA ALA A 90 19.53 1.73 -8.30
C ALA A 90 20.22 0.35 -8.17
N GLN A 91 19.67 -0.71 -8.77
CA GLN A 91 20.28 -2.06 -8.75
C GLN A 91 21.66 -2.14 -9.42
N ASP A 92 21.98 -1.22 -10.33
CA ASP A 92 23.25 -1.20 -11.07
C ASP A 92 24.28 -0.26 -10.42
N ALA A 93 23.89 0.42 -9.33
CA ALA A 93 24.69 1.48 -8.73
C ALA A 93 26.05 0.98 -8.22
N GLU A 94 26.08 -0.15 -7.50
CA GLU A 94 27.32 -0.71 -6.94
C GLU A 94 28.35 -1.02 -8.04
N SER A 95 27.96 -1.78 -9.06
CA SER A 95 28.86 -2.11 -10.18
C SER A 95 29.30 -0.86 -10.92
N THR A 96 28.38 0.08 -11.16
CA THR A 96 28.69 1.32 -11.88
C THR A 96 29.66 2.18 -11.07
N ILE A 97 29.42 2.39 -9.79
CA ILE A 97 30.31 3.17 -8.93
C ILE A 97 31.70 2.52 -8.87
N ALA A 98 31.79 1.18 -8.78
CA ALA A 98 33.06 0.47 -8.80
C ALA A 98 33.86 0.67 -10.10
N ASP A 99 33.19 0.66 -11.26
CA ASP A 99 33.81 0.88 -12.57
C ASP A 99 34.43 2.28 -12.74
N TRP A 100 33.86 3.28 -12.07
CA TRP A 100 34.26 4.69 -12.22
C TRP A 100 35.17 5.20 -11.10
N ALA A 101 35.00 4.74 -9.86
CA ALA A 101 35.67 5.27 -8.67
C ALA A 101 37.19 5.38 -8.84
N TRP A 102 37.84 4.34 -9.34
CA TRP A 102 39.31 4.28 -9.36
C TRP A 102 39.90 4.63 -10.73
N ARG A 103 39.11 5.22 -11.63
CA ARG A 103 39.60 5.68 -12.93
C ARG A 103 40.57 6.85 -12.73
N PRO A 104 41.70 6.87 -13.44
CA PRO A 104 42.67 7.95 -13.33
C PRO A 104 42.09 9.25 -13.89
N VAL A 105 42.32 10.35 -13.19
CA VAL A 105 42.00 11.71 -13.62
C VAL A 105 43.29 12.37 -14.10
N LYS A 106 43.24 13.09 -15.23
CA LYS A 106 44.37 13.90 -15.71
C LYS A 106 44.83 14.85 -14.58
N GLY A 107 46.04 14.63 -14.09
CA GLY A 107 46.58 15.30 -12.89
C GLY A 107 47.02 14.34 -11.77
N GLY A 108 46.70 13.05 -11.85
CA GLY A 108 47.35 11.98 -11.07
C GLY A 108 46.52 11.33 -9.97
N LEU A 109 45.39 11.92 -9.56
CA LEU A 109 44.46 11.32 -8.60
C LEU A 109 43.41 10.45 -9.31
N SER A 110 42.76 9.56 -8.57
CA SER A 110 41.58 8.85 -9.06
C SER A 110 40.31 9.72 -9.00
N ALA A 111 39.26 9.26 -9.69
CA ALA A 111 37.96 9.93 -9.69
C ALA A 111 37.38 10.04 -8.27
N ALA A 112 37.45 8.96 -7.50
CA ALA A 112 37.00 8.87 -6.11
C ALA A 112 37.71 9.86 -5.18
N GLU A 113 38.99 10.14 -5.43
CA GLU A 113 39.78 11.07 -4.62
C GLU A 113 39.51 12.54 -4.94
N SER A 114 39.20 12.86 -6.20
CA SER A 114 39.23 14.24 -6.68
C SER A 114 37.91 14.80 -7.22
N LEU A 115 37.08 13.96 -7.85
CA LEU A 115 35.86 14.37 -8.55
C LEU A 115 34.61 14.19 -7.67
N PRO A 116 33.63 15.10 -7.75
CA PRO A 116 32.32 14.86 -7.17
C PRO A 116 31.53 13.83 -7.97
N VAL A 117 30.73 13.02 -7.27
CA VAL A 117 29.68 12.20 -7.86
C VAL A 117 28.30 12.71 -7.42
N LEU A 118 27.43 12.97 -8.40
CA LEU A 118 26.03 13.36 -8.22
C LEU A 118 25.12 12.16 -8.47
N VAL A 119 24.39 11.74 -7.45
CA VAL A 119 23.50 10.57 -7.46
C VAL A 119 22.07 10.99 -7.73
N LEU A 120 21.48 10.55 -8.86
CA LEU A 120 20.10 10.92 -9.25
C LEU A 120 19.05 9.85 -8.94
N GLN A 121 19.48 8.66 -8.50
CA GLN A 121 18.58 7.53 -8.30
C GLN A 121 17.54 7.75 -7.20
N ASN A 122 16.39 7.10 -7.39
CA ASN A 122 15.41 6.89 -6.33
C ASN A 122 15.94 5.94 -5.24
N GLY A 123 15.21 5.83 -4.14
CA GLY A 123 15.63 5.02 -2.99
C GLY A 123 16.62 5.75 -2.08
N LEU A 124 17.11 5.07 -1.04
CA LEU A 124 17.95 5.68 0.01
C LEU A 124 19.37 5.09 0.09
N ASP A 125 19.62 3.98 -0.62
CA ASP A 125 20.87 3.21 -0.48
C ASP A 125 22.05 3.75 -1.32
N THR A 126 21.78 4.32 -2.50
CA THR A 126 22.84 4.59 -3.48
C THR A 126 23.91 5.56 -2.98
N GLU A 127 23.54 6.58 -2.20
CA GLU A 127 24.51 7.50 -1.62
C GLU A 127 25.46 6.82 -0.64
N LEU A 128 25.02 5.81 0.12
CA LEU A 128 25.89 5.04 1.01
C LEU A 128 26.90 4.22 0.20
N VAL A 129 26.44 3.65 -0.91
CA VAL A 129 27.30 2.92 -1.87
C VAL A 129 28.38 3.83 -2.46
N ALA A 130 28.01 5.06 -2.83
CA ALA A 130 28.95 6.05 -3.34
C ALA A 130 29.92 6.54 -2.26
N LEU A 131 29.41 6.83 -1.05
CA LEU A 131 30.19 7.39 0.07
C LEU A 131 31.27 6.43 0.58
N ARG A 132 31.10 5.12 0.37
CA ARG A 132 32.14 4.12 0.64
C ARG A 132 33.42 4.34 -0.19
N ARG A 133 33.32 5.03 -1.33
CA ARG A 133 34.43 5.18 -2.29
C ARG A 133 34.80 6.64 -2.57
N PHE A 134 33.81 7.49 -2.84
CA PHE A 134 34.04 8.87 -3.25
C PHE A 134 34.19 9.82 -2.05
N ALA A 135 35.20 10.68 -2.12
CA ALA A 135 35.43 11.73 -1.13
C ALA A 135 34.36 12.84 -1.16
N THR A 136 33.67 13.01 -2.29
CA THR A 136 32.62 14.02 -2.47
C THR A 136 31.40 13.39 -3.14
N VAL A 137 30.31 13.26 -2.39
CA VAL A 137 29.02 12.70 -2.84
C VAL A 137 27.93 13.75 -2.69
N TYR A 138 27.22 14.01 -3.78
CA TYR A 138 25.99 14.78 -3.78
C TYR A 138 24.82 13.84 -4.04
N GLY A 139 23.82 13.89 -3.18
CA GLY A 139 22.54 13.22 -3.43
C GLY A 139 21.57 14.17 -4.12
N ALA A 140 20.62 13.62 -4.86
CA ALA A 140 19.53 14.40 -5.43
C ALA A 140 18.18 13.70 -5.30
N ALA A 141 17.15 14.48 -4.94
CA ALA A 141 15.76 14.11 -5.14
C ALA A 141 15.27 14.80 -6.43
N VAL A 142 15.01 14.00 -7.47
CA VAL A 142 14.65 14.51 -8.81
C VAL A 142 13.19 14.26 -9.17
N TRP A 143 12.41 15.28 -9.51
CA TRP A 143 11.15 15.11 -10.24
C TRP A 143 11.36 15.47 -11.71
N SER A 144 11.40 14.46 -12.57
CA SER A 144 11.49 14.65 -14.02
C SER A 144 10.57 13.63 -14.70
N PRO A 145 9.45 14.07 -15.30
CA PRO A 145 8.59 13.21 -16.05
C PRO A 145 9.26 13.06 -17.41
N SER A 146 10.08 12.03 -17.54
CA SER A 146 10.81 11.72 -18.76
C SER A 146 10.65 10.24 -19.07
N THR A 147 10.50 9.91 -20.35
CA THR A 147 10.27 8.54 -20.81
C THR A 147 11.32 8.14 -21.84
N TYR A 148 11.89 6.95 -21.64
CA TYR A 148 12.72 6.28 -22.65
C TYR A 148 11.79 5.46 -23.56
N LEU A 149 11.71 5.82 -24.83
CA LEU A 149 10.74 5.24 -25.76
C LEU A 149 11.36 4.07 -26.51
N VAL A 150 12.38 4.37 -27.30
CA VAL A 150 13.12 3.43 -28.14
C VAL A 150 14.60 3.87 -28.18
N PRO A 151 15.52 3.01 -28.65
CA PRO A 151 16.91 3.41 -28.87
C PRO A 151 17.02 4.74 -29.64
N GLY A 152 17.60 5.74 -28.99
CA GLY A 152 17.88 7.07 -29.57
C GLY A 152 16.79 8.11 -29.31
N GLU A 153 15.69 7.77 -28.64
CA GLU A 153 14.53 8.64 -28.46
C GLU A 153 14.08 8.74 -26.99
N VAL A 154 14.02 9.96 -26.47
CA VAL A 154 13.44 10.27 -25.15
C VAL A 154 12.48 11.44 -25.24
N GLU A 155 11.44 11.40 -24.40
CA GLU A 155 10.49 12.51 -24.26
C GLU A 155 10.55 13.11 -22.85
N SER A 156 10.32 14.42 -22.76
CA SER A 156 10.24 15.16 -21.50
C SER A 156 9.07 16.15 -21.54
N PRO A 157 7.85 15.75 -21.12
CA PRO A 157 6.65 16.60 -21.18
C PRO A 157 6.63 17.83 -20.27
N ALA A 158 7.53 17.99 -19.30
CA ALA A 158 7.49 19.13 -18.37
C ALA A 158 7.99 20.44 -19.02
N ALA A 159 7.24 21.53 -18.89
CA ALA A 159 7.62 22.86 -19.37
C ALA A 159 7.01 24.03 -18.55
N PRO A 160 7.71 25.18 -18.41
CA PRO A 160 9.01 25.49 -19.01
C PRO A 160 10.19 24.75 -18.37
N ALA A 161 10.14 24.44 -17.07
CA ALA A 161 11.16 23.63 -16.44
C ALA A 161 11.06 22.15 -16.83
N VAL A 162 12.20 21.50 -17.04
CA VAL A 162 12.27 20.08 -17.44
C VAL A 162 12.15 19.12 -16.27
N GLY A 163 12.38 19.63 -15.06
CA GLY A 163 12.37 18.89 -13.82
C GLY A 163 12.73 19.75 -12.63
N ILE A 164 12.53 19.18 -11.44
CA ILE A 164 12.94 19.74 -10.16
C ILE A 164 14.06 18.88 -9.58
N VAL A 165 15.07 19.53 -9.00
CA VAL A 165 16.22 18.89 -8.37
C VAL A 165 16.45 19.53 -7.01
N TRP A 166 16.16 18.81 -5.94
CA TRP A 166 16.71 19.13 -4.63
C TRP A 166 18.03 18.41 -4.49
N VAL A 167 19.12 19.15 -4.26
CA VAL A 167 20.48 18.62 -4.25
C VAL A 167 21.21 19.04 -2.99
N GLY A 168 21.96 18.14 -2.38
CA GLY A 168 22.74 18.44 -1.18
C GLY A 168 23.96 17.55 -1.07
N ARG A 169 24.92 17.96 -0.24
CA ARG A 169 26.04 17.10 0.12
C ARG A 169 25.53 15.96 0.99
N PHE A 170 25.95 14.73 0.70
CA PHE A 170 25.62 13.58 1.51
C PHE A 170 26.77 13.27 2.49
N PRO A 171 26.48 12.96 3.77
CA PRO A 171 25.16 12.82 4.39
C PRO A 171 24.49 14.14 4.79
N GLY A 172 25.21 15.27 4.76
CA GLY A 172 24.63 16.59 4.99
C GLY A 172 25.60 17.75 4.74
N GLY A 173 25.05 18.96 4.73
CA GLY A 173 25.77 20.23 4.61
C GLY A 173 25.94 20.72 3.17
N HIS A 174 26.80 21.72 3.01
CA HIS A 174 27.14 22.32 1.72
C HIS A 174 28.67 22.44 1.57
N ASP A 175 29.11 22.62 0.34
CA ASP A 175 30.49 23.00 0.04
C ASP A 175 30.53 23.94 -1.18
N ALA A 176 31.69 24.56 -1.42
CA ALA A 176 31.86 25.54 -2.49
C ALA A 176 31.78 24.95 -3.91
N ARG A 177 31.84 23.62 -4.07
CA ARG A 177 31.76 22.94 -5.38
C ARG A 177 30.30 22.70 -5.80
N LEU A 178 29.37 22.62 -4.85
CA LEU A 178 27.96 22.34 -5.15
C LEU A 178 27.21 23.53 -5.77
N ALA A 179 27.47 24.77 -5.32
CA ALA A 179 26.76 25.94 -5.84
C ALA A 179 26.91 26.13 -7.37
N PRO A 180 28.12 26.03 -7.95
CA PRO A 180 28.28 26.09 -9.40
C PRO A 180 27.60 24.94 -10.15
N ILE A 181 27.48 23.75 -9.54
CA ILE A 181 26.73 22.62 -10.13
C ILE A 181 25.23 22.94 -10.16
N ALA A 182 24.71 23.53 -9.08
CA ALA A 182 23.32 23.95 -9.04
C ALA A 182 23.02 25.03 -10.10
N ASP A 183 23.94 25.98 -10.33
CA ASP A 183 23.79 27.01 -11.36
C ASP A 183 23.79 26.43 -12.78
N ASP A 184 24.67 25.47 -13.05
CA ASP A 184 24.70 24.74 -14.33
C ASP A 184 23.37 23.99 -14.58
N LEU A 185 22.82 23.34 -13.56
CA LEU A 185 21.52 22.66 -13.64
C LEU A 185 20.35 23.64 -13.88
N ARG A 186 20.38 24.83 -13.26
CA ARG A 186 19.40 25.90 -13.53
C ARG A 186 19.50 26.42 -14.96
N ALA A 187 20.71 26.62 -15.46
CA ALA A 187 20.95 26.99 -16.86
C ALA A 187 20.41 25.92 -17.82
N ALA A 188 20.49 24.64 -17.42
CA ALA A 188 19.88 23.49 -18.09
C ALA A 188 18.39 23.31 -17.77
N ARG A 189 17.63 24.40 -17.57
CA ARG A 189 16.16 24.44 -17.38
C ARG A 189 15.60 23.61 -16.21
N HIS A 190 16.41 23.19 -15.23
CA HIS A 190 15.89 22.57 -14.01
C HIS A 190 15.53 23.63 -12.98
N LEU A 191 14.49 23.40 -12.19
CA LEU A 191 14.30 24.11 -10.92
C LEU A 191 15.21 23.45 -9.89
N VAL A 192 16.10 24.21 -9.26
CA VAL A 192 17.12 23.64 -8.38
C VAL A 192 17.15 24.35 -7.04
N GLU A 193 17.03 23.56 -5.98
CA GLU A 193 17.20 24.01 -4.61
C GLU A 193 18.35 23.23 -3.96
N VAL A 194 19.28 23.97 -3.37
CA VAL A 194 20.38 23.37 -2.59
C VAL A 194 19.88 23.21 -1.16
N VAL A 195 19.90 21.98 -0.67
CA VAL A 195 19.33 21.60 0.63
C VAL A 195 20.41 21.08 1.56
N GLU A 196 20.30 21.37 2.87
CA GLU A 196 21.31 20.93 3.84
C GLU A 196 21.19 19.45 4.23
N ASP A 197 19.98 18.91 4.25
CA ASP A 197 19.66 17.55 4.68
C ASP A 197 19.07 16.74 3.52
N ILE A 198 19.91 16.39 2.54
CA ILE A 198 19.45 15.63 1.37
C ILE A 198 18.79 14.27 1.72
N PRO A 199 19.20 13.51 2.77
CA PRO A 199 18.47 12.31 3.19
C PRO A 199 16.97 12.57 3.45
N ARG A 200 16.60 13.67 4.11
CA ARG A 200 15.20 14.04 4.37
C ARG A 200 14.39 14.22 3.08
N TRP A 201 14.98 14.87 2.08
CA TRP A 201 14.33 15.08 0.77
C TRP A 201 14.17 13.78 -0.01
N LYS A 202 15.17 12.89 0.04
CA LYS A 202 15.07 11.57 -0.58
C LYS A 202 14.02 10.69 0.09
N ALA A 203 13.92 10.73 1.41
CA ALA A 203 12.88 10.04 2.17
C ALA A 203 11.48 10.57 1.79
N GLY A 204 11.32 11.89 1.68
CA GLY A 204 10.08 12.54 1.21
C GLY A 204 9.69 12.11 -0.20
N LYS A 205 10.65 12.05 -1.12
CA LYS A 205 10.42 11.56 -2.48
C LYS A 205 9.97 10.10 -2.49
N LEU A 206 10.59 9.25 -1.67
CA LEU A 206 10.25 7.84 -1.58
C LEU A 206 8.79 7.64 -1.14
N LEU A 207 8.28 8.42 -0.17
CA LEU A 207 6.87 8.38 0.22
C LEU A 207 5.91 8.62 -0.95
N GLY A 208 6.27 9.48 -1.91
CA GLY A 208 5.45 9.76 -3.09
C GLY A 208 5.47 8.66 -4.15
N ILE A 209 6.42 7.71 -4.08
CA ILE A 209 6.65 6.70 -5.13
C ILE A 209 6.53 5.25 -4.62
N VAL A 210 6.34 5.00 -3.33
CA VAL A 210 5.99 3.65 -2.81
C VAL A 210 4.66 3.13 -3.39
N VAL A 211 3.81 4.03 -3.90
CA VAL A 211 2.54 3.68 -4.56
C VAL A 211 2.72 3.31 -6.05
N ASN A 212 3.91 3.48 -6.63
CA ASN A 212 4.13 3.25 -8.07
C ASN A 212 3.86 1.79 -8.48
N ALA A 213 4.01 0.83 -7.57
CA ALA A 213 3.61 -0.55 -7.82
C ALA A 213 2.11 -0.66 -8.14
N LEU A 214 1.28 0.16 -7.47
CA LEU A 214 -0.16 0.18 -7.72
C LEU A 214 -0.50 0.87 -9.05
N ASP A 215 0.17 1.98 -9.38
CA ASP A 215 0.07 2.63 -10.71
C ASP A 215 0.46 1.67 -11.83
N ALA A 216 1.47 0.82 -11.60
CA ALA A 216 1.95 -0.13 -12.60
C ALA A 216 0.98 -1.29 -12.86
N LEU A 217 0.25 -1.72 -11.83
CA LEU A 217 -0.51 -2.97 -11.86
C LEU A 217 -2.02 -2.78 -12.07
N TYR A 218 -2.61 -1.77 -11.44
CA TYR A 218 -4.05 -1.67 -11.28
C TYR A 218 -4.63 -0.40 -11.91
N ARG A 219 -5.89 -0.50 -12.32
CA ARG A 219 -6.70 0.67 -12.71
C ARG A 219 -7.10 1.48 -11.48
N PRO A 220 -7.38 2.79 -11.61
CA PRO A 220 -7.94 3.58 -10.51
C PRO A 220 -9.23 2.96 -9.96
N SER A 221 -9.29 2.79 -8.63
CA SER A 221 -10.46 2.32 -7.90
C SER A 221 -10.40 2.82 -6.46
N PRO A 222 -11.54 2.91 -5.74
CA PRO A 222 -11.55 3.28 -4.33
C PRO A 222 -10.67 2.36 -3.46
N LEU A 223 -10.67 1.05 -3.73
CA LEU A 223 -9.83 0.10 -3.00
C LEU A 223 -8.34 0.38 -3.26
N ARG A 224 -7.95 0.65 -4.50
CA ARG A 224 -6.57 1.03 -4.84
C ARG A 224 -6.12 2.28 -4.09
N ASP A 225 -6.97 3.30 -3.99
CA ASP A 225 -6.64 4.55 -3.30
C ASP A 225 -6.45 4.33 -1.79
N ARG A 226 -7.26 3.45 -1.17
CA ARG A 226 -7.04 3.02 0.21
C ARG A 226 -5.71 2.30 0.40
N VAL A 227 -5.37 1.37 -0.49
CA VAL A 227 -4.07 0.68 -0.45
C VAL A 227 -2.92 1.68 -0.60
N ALA A 228 -3.05 2.66 -1.49
CA ALA A 228 -2.05 3.72 -1.65
C ALA A 228 -1.84 4.53 -0.36
N ALA A 229 -2.93 4.90 0.32
CA ALA A 229 -2.90 5.58 1.61
C ALA A 229 -2.22 4.71 2.68
N ALA A 230 -2.58 3.43 2.77
CA ALA A 230 -2.01 2.48 3.72
C ALA A 230 -0.50 2.26 3.51
N LEU A 231 -0.04 2.09 2.26
CA LEU A 231 1.40 1.99 1.94
C LEU A 231 2.19 3.19 2.42
N SER A 232 1.62 4.39 2.24
CA SER A 232 2.24 5.65 2.62
C SER A 232 2.21 5.89 4.14
N ALA A 233 1.15 5.48 4.82
CA ALA A 233 1.04 5.54 6.28
C ALA A 233 2.07 4.61 6.94
N GLU A 234 2.11 3.35 6.51
CA GLU A 234 3.07 2.36 6.98
C GLU A 234 4.52 2.81 6.74
N ALA A 235 4.83 3.40 5.57
CA ALA A 235 6.16 3.93 5.31
C ALA A 235 6.55 5.07 6.29
N ARG A 236 5.59 5.91 6.72
CA ARG A 236 5.85 6.95 7.74
C ARG A 236 6.07 6.36 9.13
N GLU A 237 5.33 5.32 9.50
CA GLU A 237 5.55 4.60 10.76
C GLU A 237 6.93 3.95 10.81
N VAL A 238 7.34 3.30 9.71
CA VAL A 238 8.69 2.73 9.56
C VAL A 238 9.75 3.82 9.66
N TYR A 239 9.55 4.98 9.04
CA TYR A 239 10.46 6.11 9.18
C TYR A 239 10.54 6.63 10.61
N ALA A 240 9.42 6.75 11.31
CA ALA A 240 9.39 7.17 12.71
C ALA A 240 10.18 6.19 13.59
N ALA A 241 10.00 4.88 13.42
CA ALA A 241 10.77 3.84 14.10
C ALA A 241 12.27 3.89 13.76
N ALA A 242 12.60 4.27 12.52
CA ALA A 242 13.98 4.46 12.07
C ALA A 242 14.59 5.81 12.50
N GLY A 243 13.85 6.68 13.18
CA GLY A 243 14.30 8.05 13.51
C GLY A 243 14.56 8.91 12.28
N ARG A 244 13.89 8.62 11.16
CA ARG A 244 14.06 9.31 9.88
C ARG A 244 13.00 10.37 9.69
N LEU A 245 13.44 11.57 9.31
CA LEU A 245 12.56 12.64 8.85
C LEU A 245 12.39 12.55 7.33
N ALA A 246 11.18 12.83 6.86
CA ALA A 246 10.86 12.92 5.44
C ALA A 246 10.31 14.32 5.14
N ALA A 247 10.77 14.93 4.04
CA ALA A 247 10.22 16.20 3.59
C ALA A 247 8.81 16.02 3.01
N ASP A 248 7.94 16.97 3.28
CA ASP A 248 6.77 17.24 2.45
C ASP A 248 7.25 18.08 1.27
N LEU A 249 7.55 17.42 0.14
CA LEU A 249 8.26 18.08 -0.97
C LEU A 249 7.55 19.35 -1.47
N PRO A 250 6.22 19.38 -1.69
CA PRO A 250 5.52 20.62 -2.03
C PRO A 250 5.52 21.69 -0.93
N ALA A 251 5.43 21.32 0.34
CA ALA A 251 5.29 22.28 1.43
C ALA A 251 6.65 22.83 1.92
N ASP A 252 7.71 22.02 1.84
CA ASP A 252 9.04 22.36 2.35
C ASP A 252 9.91 23.09 1.32
N THR A 253 9.58 23.02 0.03
CA THR A 253 10.37 23.61 -1.06
C THR A 253 10.16 25.11 -1.16
N THR A 254 11.26 25.82 -1.44
CA THR A 254 11.24 27.27 -1.73
C THR A 254 11.00 27.56 -3.22
N LEU A 255 11.09 26.52 -4.06
CA LEU A 255 10.87 26.61 -5.50
C LEU A 255 9.42 26.94 -5.87
N ASP A 256 9.26 27.76 -6.90
CA ASP A 256 7.97 27.99 -7.56
C ASP A 256 7.59 26.78 -8.43
N LEU A 257 6.83 25.86 -7.85
CA LEU A 257 6.38 24.63 -8.52
C LEU A 257 5.45 24.89 -9.71
N SER A 258 4.87 26.09 -9.85
CA SER A 258 4.02 26.42 -11.00
C SER A 258 4.77 26.46 -12.33
N GLN A 259 6.12 26.52 -12.28
CA GLN A 259 6.99 26.46 -13.46
C GLN A 259 7.27 25.03 -13.94
N PHE A 260 6.83 24.02 -13.18
CA PHE A 260 6.96 22.61 -13.52
C PHE A 260 5.58 22.01 -13.82
N VAL A 261 5.18 22.09 -15.09
CA VAL A 261 3.87 21.60 -15.55
C VAL A 261 4.08 20.58 -16.65
N SER A 262 3.50 19.39 -16.47
CA SER A 262 3.45 18.38 -17.54
C SER A 262 2.50 18.85 -18.65
N ARG A 263 2.99 18.93 -19.89
CA ARG A 263 2.22 19.33 -21.07
C ARG A 263 2.18 18.19 -22.09
N PRO A 264 1.09 18.04 -22.87
CA PRO A 264 1.05 17.07 -23.96
C PRO A 264 2.16 17.31 -24.96
N ILE A 265 2.76 16.22 -25.45
CA ILE A 265 3.65 16.26 -26.61
C ILE A 265 2.81 15.92 -27.85
N PRO A 266 2.79 16.75 -28.90
CA PRO A 266 1.96 16.51 -30.08
C PRO A 266 2.14 15.10 -30.66
N GLY A 267 1.03 14.40 -30.87
CA GLY A 267 1.03 13.04 -31.43
C GLY A 267 1.49 11.93 -30.48
N ARG A 268 1.72 12.22 -29.19
CA ARG A 268 2.13 11.22 -28.19
C ARG A 268 1.11 11.12 -27.05
N PRO A 269 0.60 9.91 -26.75
CA PRO A 269 -0.28 9.73 -25.60
C PRO A 269 0.52 9.90 -24.29
N PRO A 270 -0.13 10.28 -23.18
CA PRO A 270 0.53 10.33 -21.87
C PRO A 270 1.15 8.97 -21.51
N ALA A 271 2.39 8.98 -21.07
CA ALA A 271 3.05 7.79 -20.52
C ALA A 271 2.67 7.61 -19.03
N GLY A 272 2.56 6.35 -18.59
CA GLY A 272 2.46 6.02 -17.17
C GLY A 272 3.74 6.37 -16.40
N ARG A 273 3.74 6.21 -15.07
CA ARG A 273 4.94 6.44 -14.22
C ARG A 273 6.08 5.45 -14.53
N SER A 274 7.29 5.72 -14.03
CA SER A 274 8.51 4.97 -14.35
C SER A 274 8.42 3.44 -14.13
N THR A 275 7.74 3.00 -13.06
CA THR A 275 7.50 1.56 -12.79
C THR A 275 6.56 0.95 -13.82
N TRP A 276 5.45 1.63 -14.16
CA TRP A 276 4.52 1.22 -15.21
C TRP A 276 5.24 1.08 -16.56
N GLN A 277 6.06 2.07 -16.92
CA GLN A 277 6.82 2.07 -18.16
C GLN A 277 7.84 0.92 -18.22
N SER A 278 8.49 0.61 -17.08
CA SER A 278 9.46 -0.48 -17.00
C SER A 278 8.76 -1.82 -17.16
N LEU A 279 7.62 -2.02 -16.49
CA LEU A 279 6.81 -3.23 -16.62
C LEU A 279 6.31 -3.42 -18.06
N GLN A 280 5.77 -2.36 -18.68
CA GLN A 280 5.27 -2.38 -20.06
C GLN A 280 6.35 -2.75 -21.09
N ARG A 281 7.61 -2.40 -20.84
CA ARG A 281 8.75 -2.74 -21.70
C ARG A 281 9.43 -4.07 -21.35
N GLY A 282 8.99 -4.78 -20.31
CA GLY A 282 9.69 -5.95 -19.78
C GLY A 282 11.10 -5.63 -19.26
N ALA A 283 11.32 -4.39 -18.81
CA ALA A 283 12.58 -3.96 -18.23
C ALA A 283 12.58 -4.20 -16.71
N SER A 284 13.77 -4.39 -16.13
CA SER A 284 13.93 -4.63 -14.69
C SER A 284 13.27 -3.56 -13.81
N LEU A 285 12.60 -3.95 -12.74
CA LEU A 285 11.96 -2.99 -11.82
C LEU A 285 12.89 -2.59 -10.67
N GLU A 286 12.78 -1.33 -10.23
CA GLU A 286 13.52 -0.79 -9.07
C GLU A 286 12.81 -1.06 -7.72
N SER A 287 11.75 -1.89 -7.71
CA SER A 287 10.87 -2.05 -6.55
C SER A 287 11.57 -2.46 -5.25
N ASP A 288 12.70 -3.17 -5.33
CA ASP A 288 13.52 -3.52 -4.14
C ASP A 288 14.14 -2.28 -3.46
N PHE A 289 14.39 -1.21 -4.22
CA PHE A 289 14.91 0.08 -3.74
C PHE A 289 13.78 1.11 -3.49
N LEU A 290 12.53 0.69 -3.68
CA LEU A 290 11.33 1.48 -3.39
C LEU A 290 10.58 0.87 -2.20
N ASN A 291 9.58 0.02 -2.44
CA ASN A 291 8.88 -0.70 -1.37
C ASN A 291 9.83 -1.60 -0.58
N GLY A 292 10.84 -2.21 -1.25
CA GLY A 292 11.86 -3.00 -0.56
C GLY A 292 12.74 -2.21 0.40
N GLU A 293 12.94 -0.91 0.16
CA GLU A 293 13.64 -0.02 1.10
C GLU A 293 12.83 0.15 2.39
N ILE A 294 11.51 0.33 2.27
CA ILE A 294 10.62 0.39 3.45
C ILE A 294 10.65 -0.93 4.21
N VAL A 295 10.57 -2.07 3.50
CA VAL A 295 10.64 -3.41 4.12
C VAL A 295 12.00 -3.66 4.79
N LEU A 296 13.10 -3.19 4.19
CA LEU A 296 14.43 -3.27 4.77
C LEU A 296 14.50 -2.48 6.07
N LEU A 297 14.07 -1.21 6.06
CA LEU A 297 14.05 -0.37 7.25
C LEU A 297 13.18 -0.96 8.36
N ALA A 298 12.01 -1.49 8.02
CA ALA A 298 11.12 -2.13 8.99
C ALA A 298 11.84 -3.27 9.73
N ARG A 299 12.47 -4.18 8.98
CA ARG A 299 13.25 -5.30 9.53
C ARG A 299 14.44 -4.85 10.38
N LEU A 300 15.18 -3.83 9.94
CA LEU A 300 16.33 -3.29 10.68
C LEU A 300 15.92 -2.66 12.02
N HIS A 301 14.70 -2.14 12.12
CA HIS A 301 14.19 -1.44 13.30
C HIS A 301 13.15 -2.24 14.10
N GLY A 302 12.96 -3.52 13.77
CA GLY A 302 12.08 -4.42 14.53
C GLY A 302 10.59 -4.05 14.46
N VAL A 303 10.17 -3.39 13.39
CA VAL A 303 8.75 -3.09 13.10
C VAL A 303 8.31 -3.82 11.83
N ASP A 304 7.00 -3.94 11.65
CA ASP A 304 6.43 -4.61 10.48
C ASP A 304 6.09 -3.63 9.35
N ALA A 305 6.17 -4.12 8.11
CA ALA A 305 5.72 -3.39 6.91
C ALA A 305 4.94 -4.32 5.96
N PRO A 306 3.81 -4.91 6.41
CA PRO A 306 3.08 -5.92 5.67
C PRO A 306 2.53 -5.42 4.33
N HIS A 307 2.07 -4.17 4.25
CA HIS A 307 1.50 -3.63 3.02
C HIS A 307 2.60 -3.40 1.96
N ASN A 308 3.72 -2.80 2.34
CA ASN A 308 4.86 -2.60 1.43
C ASN A 308 5.49 -3.94 1.02
N ALA A 309 5.54 -4.92 1.93
CA ALA A 309 5.98 -6.28 1.60
C ALA A 309 5.05 -6.97 0.60
N ALA A 310 3.72 -6.84 0.76
CA ALA A 310 2.74 -7.39 -0.16
C ALA A 310 2.81 -6.72 -1.55
N ALA A 311 2.91 -5.39 -1.60
CA ALA A 311 3.09 -4.63 -2.84
C ALA A 311 4.36 -5.06 -3.58
N LEU A 312 5.49 -5.19 -2.86
CA LEU A 312 6.76 -5.66 -3.39
C LEU A 312 6.65 -7.09 -3.96
N ALA A 313 6.09 -8.02 -3.19
CA ALA A 313 5.93 -9.40 -3.62
C ALA A 313 5.05 -9.51 -4.88
N ARG A 314 3.98 -8.70 -4.95
CA ARG A 314 3.03 -8.73 -6.06
C ARG A 314 3.60 -8.14 -7.35
N ILE A 315 4.32 -7.01 -7.27
CA ILE A 315 4.96 -6.41 -8.46
C ILE A 315 6.11 -7.29 -8.98
N ARG A 316 6.88 -7.93 -8.09
CA ARG A 316 7.92 -8.90 -8.48
C ARG A 316 7.32 -10.16 -9.12
N ARG A 317 6.14 -10.59 -8.68
CA ARG A 317 5.40 -11.68 -9.32
C ARG A 317 4.94 -11.30 -10.73
N ALA A 318 4.37 -10.10 -10.88
CA ALA A 318 3.95 -9.57 -12.18
C ALA A 318 5.10 -9.46 -13.18
N GLU A 319 6.29 -9.03 -12.73
CA GLU A 319 7.50 -9.00 -13.56
C GLU A 319 7.88 -10.39 -14.08
N ARG A 320 7.84 -11.43 -13.22
CA ARG A 320 8.15 -12.81 -13.63
C ARG A 320 7.09 -13.42 -14.55
N GLU A 321 5.82 -13.05 -14.36
CA GLU A 321 4.69 -13.54 -15.15
C GLU A 321 4.52 -12.78 -16.47
N GLY A 322 5.25 -11.68 -16.69
CA GLY A 322 5.06 -10.82 -17.85
C GLY A 322 3.68 -10.15 -17.87
N THR A 323 3.13 -9.80 -16.70
CA THR A 323 1.81 -9.17 -16.58
C THR A 323 1.79 -7.84 -17.33
N THR A 324 0.76 -7.65 -18.17
CA THR A 324 0.52 -6.38 -18.86
C THR A 324 0.27 -5.26 -17.84
N ALA A 325 0.92 -4.11 -18.02
CA ALA A 325 0.78 -2.99 -17.09
C ALA A 325 -0.68 -2.48 -17.05
N GLY A 326 -1.20 -2.24 -15.84
CA GLY A 326 -2.58 -1.79 -15.62
C GLY A 326 -3.68 -2.81 -15.94
N SER A 327 -3.35 -4.10 -16.07
CA SER A 327 -4.32 -5.15 -16.43
C SER A 327 -5.07 -5.75 -15.25
N LEU A 328 -4.64 -5.53 -14.01
CA LEU A 328 -5.24 -6.14 -12.83
C LEU A 328 -6.41 -5.31 -12.29
N GLY A 329 -7.39 -6.00 -11.71
CA GLY A 329 -8.59 -5.42 -11.11
C GLY A 329 -8.65 -5.59 -9.58
N ASP A 330 -9.76 -5.16 -8.99
CA ASP A 330 -9.94 -5.13 -7.54
C ASP A 330 -9.90 -6.53 -6.88
N ASP A 331 -10.23 -7.60 -7.60
CA ASP A 331 -10.15 -8.96 -7.05
C ASP A 331 -8.71 -9.35 -6.68
N ASP A 332 -7.73 -8.95 -7.50
CA ASP A 332 -6.31 -9.17 -7.20
C ASP A 332 -5.84 -8.25 -6.06
N LEU A 333 -6.38 -7.02 -5.95
CA LEU A 333 -6.14 -6.15 -4.80
C LEU A 333 -6.69 -6.75 -3.51
N ARG A 334 -7.90 -7.30 -3.50
CA ARG A 334 -8.48 -7.97 -2.33
C ARG A 334 -7.66 -9.19 -1.92
N ALA A 335 -7.20 -9.98 -2.90
CA ALA A 335 -6.33 -11.12 -2.62
C ALA A 335 -4.95 -10.69 -2.08
N THR A 336 -4.41 -9.56 -2.54
CA THR A 336 -3.10 -9.05 -2.11
C THR A 336 -3.15 -8.32 -0.78
N PHE A 337 -4.25 -7.60 -0.50
CA PHE A 337 -4.46 -6.77 0.68
C PHE A 337 -5.78 -7.11 1.39
N PRO A 338 -5.99 -8.39 1.79
CA PRO A 338 -7.28 -8.85 2.32
C PRO A 338 -7.71 -8.08 3.58
N ARG A 339 -6.76 -7.72 4.43
CA ARG A 339 -7.04 -6.94 5.65
C ARG A 339 -7.67 -5.58 5.34
N LEU A 340 -7.20 -4.87 4.31
CA LEU A 340 -7.73 -3.55 3.94
C LEU A 340 -9.10 -3.63 3.26
N ASP A 341 -9.48 -4.81 2.77
CA ASP A 341 -10.84 -5.07 2.28
C ASP A 341 -11.81 -5.31 3.44
N VAL A 342 -11.35 -5.90 4.56
CA VAL A 342 -12.22 -6.30 5.68
C VAL A 342 -12.24 -5.29 6.83
N LEU A 343 -11.12 -4.62 7.10
CA LEU A 343 -10.92 -3.78 8.28
C LEU A 343 -10.57 -2.34 7.90
N VAL A 344 -10.93 -1.41 8.78
CA VAL A 344 -10.47 -0.01 8.75
C VAL A 344 -10.06 0.39 10.17
N ASP A 345 -8.91 1.03 10.33
CA ASP A 345 -8.51 1.58 11.63
C ASP A 345 -9.18 2.93 11.90
N ALA A 346 -9.12 3.37 13.16
CA ALA A 346 -9.78 4.60 13.59
C ALA A 346 -9.28 5.87 12.88
N ALA A 347 -7.97 5.98 12.60
CA ALA A 347 -7.40 7.15 11.94
C ALA A 347 -7.80 7.21 10.46
N ALA A 348 -7.73 6.07 9.76
CA ALA A 348 -8.19 5.93 8.39
C ALA A 348 -9.69 6.22 8.26
N LEU A 349 -10.52 5.69 9.18
CA LEU A 349 -11.95 5.96 9.19
C LEU A 349 -12.26 7.45 9.42
N ALA A 350 -11.57 8.10 10.36
CA ALA A 350 -11.73 9.54 10.60
C ALA A 350 -11.40 10.38 9.35
N ALA A 351 -10.33 10.01 8.62
CA ALA A 351 -9.99 10.67 7.37
C ALA A 351 -11.05 10.44 6.27
N GLU A 352 -11.61 9.23 6.17
CA GLU A 352 -12.68 8.91 5.23
C GLU A 352 -13.99 9.66 5.56
N LEU A 353 -14.33 9.81 6.85
CA LEU A 353 -15.50 10.56 7.31
C LEU A 353 -15.39 12.07 7.01
N ALA A 354 -14.18 12.62 7.02
CA ALA A 354 -13.91 13.99 6.59
C ALA A 354 -13.87 14.16 5.06
N GLY A 355 -13.86 13.04 4.32
CA GLY A 355 -13.76 13.01 2.87
C GLY A 355 -15.07 13.33 2.15
N PRO A 356 -15.04 13.41 0.80
CA PRO A 356 -16.20 13.76 -0.02
C PRO A 356 -17.26 12.64 -0.10
N ARG A 357 -16.93 11.42 0.32
CA ARG A 357 -17.81 10.25 0.30
C ARG A 357 -17.72 9.47 1.62
N PRO A 358 -18.20 10.04 2.74
CA PRO A 358 -18.08 9.41 4.04
C PRO A 358 -18.85 8.07 4.07
N PRO A 359 -18.31 7.01 4.70
CA PRO A 359 -19.03 5.74 4.82
C PRO A 359 -20.34 5.89 5.60
N VAL A 360 -21.27 4.96 5.40
CA VAL A 360 -22.39 4.74 6.32
C VAL A 360 -21.86 4.00 7.53
N LEU A 361 -22.11 4.53 8.73
CA LEU A 361 -21.65 3.95 9.98
C LEU A 361 -22.79 3.17 10.65
N LEU A 362 -22.55 1.89 10.93
CA LEU A 362 -23.50 1.00 11.60
C LEU A 362 -22.96 0.62 12.98
N ASP A 363 -23.66 1.04 14.02
CA ASP A 363 -23.39 0.65 15.41
C ASP A 363 -24.25 -0.58 15.74
N VAL A 364 -23.57 -1.73 15.89
CA VAL A 364 -24.20 -3.04 16.14
C VAL A 364 -23.88 -3.49 17.55
N ARG A 365 -24.01 -2.60 18.54
CA ARG A 365 -23.83 -2.97 19.95
C ARG A 365 -24.92 -3.93 20.41
N TRP A 366 -24.53 -5.18 20.57
CA TRP A 366 -25.34 -6.26 21.08
C TRP A 366 -24.50 -7.13 22.01
N ALA A 367 -25.08 -7.53 23.14
CA ALA A 367 -24.51 -8.54 24.02
C ALA A 367 -25.62 -9.48 24.47
N LEU A 368 -25.30 -10.77 24.56
CA LEU A 368 -26.28 -11.76 24.97
C LEU A 368 -26.81 -11.45 26.38
N GLY A 369 -28.13 -11.27 26.48
CA GLY A 369 -28.80 -10.95 27.74
C GLY A 369 -28.85 -9.46 28.09
N ASP A 370 -28.29 -8.59 27.25
CA ASP A 370 -28.38 -7.12 27.40
C ASP A 370 -29.30 -6.51 26.33
N PRO A 371 -30.53 -6.09 26.67
CA PRO A 371 -31.44 -5.46 25.71
C PRO A 371 -31.18 -3.96 25.49
N HIS A 372 -30.19 -3.35 26.16
CA HIS A 372 -30.03 -1.90 26.21
C HIS A 372 -29.09 -1.34 25.13
N GLY A 373 -28.83 -2.08 24.05
CA GLY A 373 -27.95 -1.65 22.94
C GLY A 373 -28.24 -0.22 22.43
N ARG A 374 -29.52 0.12 22.30
CA ARG A 374 -29.98 1.45 21.86
C ARG A 374 -29.70 2.56 22.87
N GLU A 375 -29.72 2.24 24.16
CA GLU A 375 -29.38 3.20 25.22
C GLU A 375 -27.88 3.45 25.23
N HIS A 376 -27.07 2.39 25.13
CA HIS A 376 -25.62 2.50 24.95
C HIS A 376 -25.27 3.37 23.74
N HIS A 377 -25.99 3.22 22.62
CA HIS A 377 -25.89 4.10 21.45
C HIS A 377 -26.08 5.57 21.81
N ARG A 378 -27.19 5.90 22.48
CA ARG A 378 -27.49 7.28 22.89
C ARG A 378 -26.47 7.84 23.88
N ASP A 379 -25.85 7.01 24.71
CA ASP A 379 -24.87 7.46 25.69
C ASP A 379 -23.51 7.82 25.08
N GLY A 380 -23.20 7.32 23.88
CA GLY A 380 -21.98 7.67 23.17
C GLY A 380 -21.74 6.79 21.95
N HIS A 381 -21.66 7.38 20.75
CA HIS A 381 -21.43 6.69 19.48
C HIS A 381 -20.50 7.48 18.56
N LEU A 382 -19.99 6.85 17.50
CA LEU A 382 -19.24 7.54 16.44
C LEU A 382 -20.14 8.58 15.75
N PRO A 383 -19.60 9.75 15.33
CA PRO A 383 -20.40 10.80 14.72
C PRO A 383 -21.22 10.31 13.52
N GLY A 384 -22.54 10.49 13.57
CA GLY A 384 -23.48 10.05 12.53
C GLY A 384 -23.73 8.54 12.43
N ALA A 385 -23.30 7.73 13.41
CA ALA A 385 -23.52 6.29 13.41
C ALA A 385 -24.99 5.91 13.68
N VAL A 386 -25.56 5.06 12.83
CA VAL A 386 -26.92 4.54 12.98
C VAL A 386 -26.90 3.30 13.85
N TYR A 387 -27.74 3.26 14.88
CA TYR A 387 -27.95 2.04 15.67
C TYR A 387 -28.68 0.98 14.85
N VAL A 388 -28.09 -0.22 14.79
CA VAL A 388 -28.66 -1.39 14.11
C VAL A 388 -29.00 -2.44 15.15
N ASP A 389 -30.27 -2.79 15.20
CA ASP A 389 -30.76 -3.80 16.14
C ASP A 389 -30.51 -5.21 15.60
N LEU A 390 -29.62 -5.97 16.26
CA LEU A 390 -29.20 -7.27 15.77
C LEU A 390 -30.35 -8.28 15.69
N ASP A 391 -31.21 -8.31 16.70
CA ASP A 391 -32.27 -9.32 16.82
C ASP A 391 -33.41 -9.07 15.83
N THR A 392 -33.69 -7.80 15.50
CA THR A 392 -34.84 -7.43 14.66
C THR A 392 -34.50 -7.00 13.24
N GLU A 393 -33.26 -6.59 12.97
CA GLU A 393 -32.85 -6.08 11.65
C GLU A 393 -31.73 -6.91 11.00
N LEU A 394 -31.01 -7.75 11.77
CA LEU A 394 -29.96 -8.65 11.26
C LEU A 394 -30.32 -10.14 11.42
N ALA A 395 -31.57 -10.44 11.75
CA ALA A 395 -32.10 -11.79 11.85
C ALA A 395 -33.58 -11.80 11.45
N ALA A 396 -34.05 -12.94 10.93
CA ALA A 396 -35.49 -13.18 10.82
C ALA A 396 -36.09 -13.46 12.22
N PRO A 397 -37.40 -13.26 12.41
CA PRO A 397 -38.08 -13.65 13.65
C PRO A 397 -37.82 -15.12 13.99
N VAL A 398 -37.57 -15.40 15.28
CA VAL A 398 -37.39 -16.76 15.78
C VAL A 398 -38.67 -17.56 15.52
N GLY A 399 -38.56 -18.63 14.75
CA GLY A 399 -39.67 -19.48 14.34
C GLY A 399 -39.33 -20.96 14.49
N ASP A 400 -38.96 -21.59 13.37
CA ASP A 400 -38.52 -22.99 13.36
C ASP A 400 -37.20 -23.15 14.16
N PRO A 401 -37.17 -23.97 15.23
CA PRO A 401 -35.95 -24.25 15.99
C PRO A 401 -34.79 -24.78 15.12
N LEU A 402 -35.10 -25.45 14.00
CA LEU A 402 -34.09 -25.95 13.06
C LEU A 402 -33.45 -24.84 12.21
N ALA A 403 -34.02 -23.64 12.19
CA ALA A 403 -33.41 -22.46 11.57
C ALA A 403 -32.43 -21.72 12.50
N GLY A 404 -32.40 -22.08 13.79
CA GLY A 404 -31.57 -21.47 14.81
C GLY A 404 -32.15 -20.19 15.42
N ARG A 405 -31.43 -19.60 16.38
CA ARG A 405 -31.88 -18.39 17.12
C ARG A 405 -31.76 -17.08 16.36
N HIS A 406 -30.86 -17.01 15.38
CA HIS A 406 -30.71 -15.84 14.51
C HIS A 406 -30.71 -16.27 13.04
N PRO A 407 -31.86 -16.76 12.53
CA PRO A 407 -31.95 -17.19 11.13
C PRO A 407 -31.58 -16.06 10.19
N LEU A 408 -31.16 -16.40 8.96
CA LEU A 408 -30.92 -15.38 7.94
C LEU A 408 -32.22 -14.59 7.67
N PRO A 409 -32.17 -13.26 7.60
CA PRO A 409 -33.32 -12.45 7.22
C PRO A 409 -33.74 -12.73 5.78
N ASP A 410 -35.01 -12.48 5.46
CA ASP A 410 -35.42 -12.36 4.05
C ASP A 410 -34.62 -11.22 3.41
N ILE A 411 -34.22 -11.38 2.16
CA ILE A 411 -33.43 -10.37 1.46
C ILE A 411 -34.18 -9.04 1.35
N ALA A 412 -35.51 -9.07 1.24
CA ALA A 412 -36.34 -7.87 1.18
C ALA A 412 -36.30 -7.11 2.52
N ASP A 413 -36.39 -7.82 3.65
CA ASP A 413 -36.35 -7.22 4.98
C ASP A 413 -34.97 -6.60 5.27
N LEU A 414 -33.89 -7.31 4.91
CA LEU A 414 -32.53 -6.79 5.03
C LEU A 414 -32.30 -5.57 4.12
N GLN A 415 -32.87 -5.56 2.92
CA GLN A 415 -32.80 -4.42 2.00
C GLN A 415 -33.52 -3.21 2.58
N ASP A 416 -34.73 -3.40 3.11
CA ASP A 416 -35.49 -2.32 3.72
C ASP A 416 -34.79 -1.77 4.97
N ALA A 417 -34.17 -2.64 5.78
CA ALA A 417 -33.31 -2.22 6.87
C ALA A 417 -32.09 -1.42 6.38
N GLY A 418 -31.37 -1.92 5.38
CA GLY A 418 -30.25 -1.24 4.74
C GLY A 418 -30.60 0.16 4.24
N ARG A 419 -31.76 0.32 3.60
CA ARG A 419 -32.27 1.62 3.16
C ARG A 419 -32.61 2.55 4.31
N ARG A 420 -33.18 2.02 5.41
CA ARG A 420 -33.41 2.81 6.65
C ARG A 420 -32.11 3.25 7.31
N TRP A 421 -31.03 2.48 7.22
CA TRP A 421 -29.71 2.91 7.69
C TRP A 421 -29.03 3.94 6.78
N GLY A 422 -29.61 4.26 5.62
CA GLY A 422 -29.04 5.17 4.64
C GLY A 422 -27.99 4.52 3.73
N VAL A 423 -27.97 3.18 3.63
CA VAL A 423 -27.07 2.46 2.73
C VAL A 423 -27.48 2.69 1.29
N SER A 424 -26.51 3.14 0.49
CA SER A 424 -26.69 3.49 -0.91
C SER A 424 -25.66 2.84 -1.82
N THR A 425 -26.03 2.65 -3.07
CA THR A 425 -25.17 2.04 -4.08
C THR A 425 -23.89 2.85 -4.26
N GLY A 426 -22.73 2.17 -4.16
CA GLY A 426 -21.42 2.80 -4.32
C GLY A 426 -20.92 3.63 -3.13
N ARG A 427 -21.66 3.66 -2.01
CA ARG A 427 -21.22 4.25 -0.75
C ARG A 427 -20.64 3.16 0.17
N PRO A 428 -19.43 3.33 0.72
CA PRO A 428 -18.85 2.34 1.64
C PRO A 428 -19.68 2.23 2.92
N VAL A 429 -19.66 1.05 3.54
CA VAL A 429 -20.28 0.79 4.85
C VAL A 429 -19.20 0.36 5.85
N VAL A 430 -19.26 0.91 7.06
CA VAL A 430 -18.40 0.51 8.17
C VAL A 430 -19.28 0.14 9.35
N ALA A 431 -19.19 -1.11 9.79
CA ALA A 431 -19.86 -1.59 10.99
C ALA A 431 -18.88 -1.64 12.17
N TYR A 432 -19.38 -1.37 13.37
CA TYR A 432 -18.60 -1.47 14.60
C TYR A 432 -19.49 -1.83 15.79
N ASP A 433 -18.84 -2.22 16.88
CA ASP A 433 -19.48 -2.40 18.19
C ASP A 433 -18.50 -1.97 19.31
N ALA A 434 -18.81 -2.31 20.56
CA ALA A 434 -17.96 -2.04 21.73
C ALA A 434 -17.18 -3.29 22.22
N THR A 435 -17.15 -4.35 21.43
CA THR A 435 -16.63 -5.68 21.81
C THR A 435 -15.61 -6.22 20.81
N GLY A 436 -14.97 -5.37 20.01
CA GLY A 436 -13.95 -5.78 19.04
C GLY A 436 -14.52 -6.36 17.73
N GLY A 437 -15.80 -6.12 17.43
CA GLY A 437 -16.46 -6.56 16.20
C GLY A 437 -17.25 -7.87 16.32
N LEU A 438 -17.37 -8.45 17.52
CA LEU A 438 -18.06 -9.72 17.75
C LEU A 438 -19.52 -9.74 17.27
N ALA A 439 -20.24 -8.63 17.44
CA ALA A 439 -21.62 -8.48 16.97
C ALA A 439 -21.67 -7.80 15.59
N ALA A 440 -20.83 -6.77 15.39
CA ALA A 440 -20.74 -6.05 14.12
C ALA A 440 -20.35 -6.95 12.93
N GLY A 441 -19.62 -8.04 13.19
CA GLY A 441 -19.31 -9.07 12.21
C GLY A 441 -20.55 -9.63 11.51
N ARG A 442 -21.70 -9.70 12.20
CA ARG A 442 -22.97 -10.14 11.60
C ARG A 442 -23.46 -9.20 10.51
N ALA A 443 -23.44 -7.89 10.76
CA ALA A 443 -23.82 -6.89 9.76
C ALA A 443 -22.85 -6.91 8.57
N TRP A 444 -21.55 -6.99 8.85
CA TRP A 444 -20.52 -7.13 7.82
C TRP A 444 -20.76 -8.34 6.91
N TRP A 445 -21.01 -9.51 7.51
CA TRP A 445 -21.22 -10.75 6.76
C TRP A 445 -22.53 -10.70 5.95
N LEU A 446 -23.63 -10.26 6.56
CA LEU A 446 -24.93 -10.19 5.87
C LEU A 446 -24.91 -9.25 4.67
N LEU A 447 -24.35 -8.06 4.82
CA LEU A 447 -24.28 -7.10 3.71
C LEU A 447 -23.39 -7.63 2.57
N ARG A 448 -22.30 -8.32 2.88
CA ARG A 448 -21.46 -8.97 1.88
C ARG A 448 -22.14 -10.16 1.22
N TRP A 449 -22.79 -11.02 2.00
CA TRP A 449 -23.61 -12.12 1.50
C TRP A 449 -24.74 -11.61 0.58
N ALA A 450 -25.24 -10.41 0.86
CA ALA A 450 -26.26 -9.70 0.10
C ALA A 450 -25.73 -8.90 -1.11
N GLY A 451 -24.42 -8.97 -1.41
CA GLY A 451 -23.81 -8.43 -2.63
C GLY A 451 -23.05 -7.12 -2.48
N LEU A 452 -22.95 -6.52 -1.28
CA LEU A 452 -22.10 -5.34 -1.09
C LEU A 452 -20.64 -5.74 -1.01
N THR A 453 -19.80 -5.04 -1.76
CA THR A 453 -18.36 -5.35 -1.82
C THR A 453 -17.50 -4.45 -0.94
N ASP A 454 -17.99 -3.28 -0.53
CA ASP A 454 -17.26 -2.33 0.30
C ASP A 454 -17.90 -2.18 1.68
N VAL A 455 -17.83 -3.27 2.44
CA VAL A 455 -18.28 -3.36 3.84
C VAL A 455 -17.07 -3.75 4.68
N ARG A 456 -16.76 -2.93 5.70
CA ARG A 456 -15.62 -3.13 6.60
C ARG A 456 -16.03 -3.08 8.07
N LEU A 457 -15.19 -3.61 8.93
CA LEU A 457 -15.27 -3.47 10.38
C LEU A 457 -14.29 -2.42 10.87
N LEU A 458 -14.70 -1.59 11.84
CA LEU A 458 -13.76 -0.75 12.59
C LEU A 458 -12.91 -1.63 13.51
N ASP A 459 -11.61 -1.69 13.25
CA ASP A 459 -10.67 -2.52 14.00
C ASP A 459 -10.53 -2.00 15.44
N GLY A 460 -10.94 -2.81 16.42
CA GLY A 460 -11.04 -2.42 17.83
C GLY A 460 -12.29 -1.63 18.23
N GLY A 461 -13.21 -1.39 17.29
CA GLY A 461 -14.52 -0.79 17.55
C GLY A 461 -14.48 0.58 18.23
N LEU A 462 -15.51 0.87 19.04
CA LEU A 462 -15.65 2.14 19.77
C LEU A 462 -14.47 2.39 20.72
N GLY A 463 -13.89 1.34 21.31
CA GLY A 463 -12.76 1.43 22.22
C GLY A 463 -11.51 2.01 21.53
N ALA A 464 -11.15 1.49 20.35
CA ALA A 464 -10.02 2.00 19.58
C ALA A 464 -10.23 3.42 19.06
N TRP A 465 -11.47 3.78 18.72
CA TRP A 465 -11.84 5.14 18.32
C TRP A 465 -11.61 6.15 19.45
N VAL A 466 -12.11 5.85 20.67
CA VAL A 466 -11.92 6.71 21.85
C VAL A 466 -10.46 6.76 22.26
N ALA A 467 -9.73 5.63 22.22
CA ALA A 467 -8.30 5.59 22.53
C ALA A 467 -7.46 6.45 21.58
N ALA A 468 -7.90 6.62 20.33
CA ALA A 468 -7.29 7.52 19.35
C ALA A 468 -7.61 9.01 19.61
N GLY A 469 -8.41 9.34 20.62
CA GLY A 469 -8.81 10.72 20.95
C GLY A 469 -9.80 11.33 19.97
N LEU A 470 -10.53 10.49 19.21
CA LEU A 470 -11.49 10.93 18.20
C LEU A 470 -12.87 11.26 18.83
N PRO A 471 -13.64 12.18 18.22
CA PRO A 471 -14.88 12.67 18.81
C PRO A 471 -15.99 11.61 18.86
N VAL A 472 -16.85 11.68 19.88
CA VAL A 472 -18.08 10.89 20.00
C VAL A 472 -19.29 11.82 20.11
N GLU A 473 -20.45 11.34 19.66
CA GLU A 473 -21.74 12.03 19.77
C GLU A 473 -22.64 11.32 20.79
N THR A 474 -23.58 12.06 21.37
CA THR A 474 -24.58 11.56 22.32
C THR A 474 -25.98 11.96 21.88
N GLY A 475 -26.99 11.18 22.25
CA GLY A 475 -28.38 11.41 21.90
C GLY A 475 -28.80 10.69 20.62
N ALA A 476 -29.91 11.13 20.03
CA ALA A 476 -30.42 10.54 18.80
C ALA A 476 -29.67 11.09 17.57
N VAL A 477 -29.30 10.21 16.66
CA VAL A 477 -28.81 10.60 15.33
C VAL A 477 -30.01 10.99 14.46
N PRO A 478 -29.95 12.09 13.70
CA PRO A 478 -30.98 12.41 12.72
C PRO A 478 -31.20 11.22 11.78
N GLU A 479 -32.45 10.86 11.53
CA GLU A 479 -32.79 9.78 10.60
C GLU A 479 -32.05 10.01 9.27
N PRO A 480 -31.20 9.07 8.82
CA PRO A 480 -30.53 9.22 7.55
C PRO A 480 -31.57 9.28 6.44
N GLY A 481 -31.26 9.99 5.35
CA GLY A 481 -32.10 9.92 4.15
C GLY A 481 -32.22 8.47 3.69
N THR A 482 -33.40 8.07 3.19
CA THR A 482 -33.63 6.70 2.72
C THR A 482 -32.63 6.34 1.62
N GLY A 483 -31.85 5.29 1.87
CA GLY A 483 -30.88 4.75 0.92
C GLY A 483 -31.54 4.10 -0.30
N ASP A 484 -30.73 3.76 -1.29
CA ASP A 484 -31.15 3.20 -2.58
C ASP A 484 -30.49 1.83 -2.88
N VAL A 485 -29.97 1.16 -1.86
CA VAL A 485 -29.32 -0.13 -2.01
C VAL A 485 -30.26 -1.18 -2.62
N GLU A 486 -29.70 -2.01 -3.49
CA GLU A 486 -30.32 -3.23 -4.03
C GLU A 486 -29.52 -4.44 -3.56
N LEU A 487 -30.20 -5.39 -2.91
CA LEU A 487 -29.57 -6.56 -2.31
C LEU A 487 -29.98 -7.85 -3.03
N SER A 488 -29.06 -8.80 -3.12
CA SER A 488 -29.34 -10.16 -3.62
C SER A 488 -28.54 -11.17 -2.80
N PRO A 489 -29.11 -12.32 -2.41
CA PRO A 489 -28.40 -13.27 -1.54
C PRO A 489 -27.36 -14.09 -2.31
N GLY A 490 -26.47 -14.78 -1.58
CA GLY A 490 -25.63 -15.85 -2.13
C GLY A 490 -24.24 -15.43 -2.60
N HIS A 491 -23.77 -14.23 -2.24
CA HIS A 491 -22.42 -13.75 -2.58
C HIS A 491 -21.35 -14.23 -1.60
N LEU A 492 -21.74 -14.90 -0.51
CA LEU A 492 -20.85 -15.60 0.41
C LEU A 492 -21.32 -17.04 0.62
N PRO A 493 -20.40 -18.00 0.84
CA PRO A 493 -20.75 -19.39 1.02
C PRO A 493 -21.51 -19.65 2.34
N VAL A 494 -22.56 -20.46 2.24
CA VAL A 494 -23.44 -20.84 3.34
C VAL A 494 -23.52 -22.37 3.41
N LEU A 495 -23.47 -22.90 4.62
CA LEU A 495 -23.70 -24.30 4.94
C LEU A 495 -25.06 -24.44 5.62
N ASP A 496 -25.76 -25.52 5.31
CA ASP A 496 -26.79 -26.06 6.18
C ASP A 496 -26.16 -27.05 7.18
N ALA A 497 -26.99 -27.70 8.00
CA ALA A 497 -26.51 -28.62 9.01
C ALA A 497 -25.84 -29.87 8.41
N ASP A 498 -26.29 -30.35 7.24
CA ASP A 498 -25.66 -31.51 6.59
C ASP A 498 -24.32 -31.12 5.95
N GLY A 499 -24.25 -29.96 5.30
CA GLY A 499 -23.00 -29.39 4.80
C GLY A 499 -21.99 -29.13 5.91
N ALA A 500 -22.42 -28.68 7.09
CA ALA A 500 -21.55 -28.58 8.25
C ALA A 500 -21.01 -29.95 8.70
N ALA A 501 -21.88 -30.97 8.80
CA ALA A 501 -21.46 -32.32 9.17
C ALA A 501 -20.48 -32.92 8.15
N ASP A 502 -20.73 -32.72 6.86
CA ASP A 502 -19.87 -33.19 5.77
C ASP A 502 -18.51 -32.51 5.79
N LEU A 503 -18.50 -31.20 6.05
CA LEU A 503 -17.28 -30.42 6.16
C LEU A 503 -16.45 -30.81 7.38
N ALA A 504 -17.09 -31.08 8.52
CA ALA A 504 -16.41 -31.57 9.73
C ALA A 504 -15.64 -32.89 9.49
N ARG A 505 -16.03 -33.68 8.47
CA ARG A 505 -15.35 -34.94 8.11
C ARG A 505 -14.31 -34.78 7.01
N SER A 506 -14.43 -33.75 6.17
CA SER A 506 -13.66 -33.62 4.92
C SER A 506 -12.78 -32.36 4.85
N GLY A 507 -12.90 -31.46 5.81
CA GLY A 507 -12.15 -30.22 5.94
C GLY A 507 -12.13 -29.76 7.39
N LEU A 508 -12.25 -28.44 7.60
CA LEU A 508 -12.13 -27.82 8.91
C LEU A 508 -13.44 -27.09 9.28
N LEU A 509 -14.25 -27.69 10.17
CA LEU A 509 -15.41 -27.02 10.77
C LEU A 509 -15.02 -26.43 12.13
N LEU A 510 -15.04 -25.11 12.23
CA LEU A 510 -14.67 -24.36 13.43
C LEU A 510 -15.89 -24.03 14.29
N ASP A 511 -15.80 -24.31 15.58
CA ASP A 511 -16.74 -23.82 16.59
C ASP A 511 -16.20 -22.56 17.26
N ALA A 512 -16.82 -21.42 16.96
CA ALA A 512 -16.39 -20.10 17.40
C ALA A 512 -16.85 -19.72 18.82
N ARG A 513 -17.53 -20.64 19.54
CA ARG A 513 -17.95 -20.43 20.94
C ARG A 513 -16.77 -20.51 21.90
N ALA A 514 -17.01 -20.06 23.14
CA ALA A 514 -16.09 -20.30 24.24
C ALA A 514 -15.83 -21.81 24.42
N ALA A 515 -14.58 -22.17 24.75
CA ALA A 515 -14.13 -23.56 24.71
C ALA A 515 -14.90 -24.48 25.68
N GLU A 516 -15.34 -23.96 26.82
CA GLU A 516 -16.19 -24.66 27.79
C GLU A 516 -17.58 -25.02 27.24
N ARG A 517 -18.12 -24.22 26.30
CA ARG A 517 -19.38 -24.53 25.61
C ARG A 517 -19.19 -25.64 24.59
N TYR A 518 -18.08 -25.59 23.85
CA TYR A 518 -17.68 -26.66 22.93
C TYR A 518 -17.51 -28.01 23.66
N ARG A 519 -16.79 -28.01 24.79
CA ARG A 519 -16.56 -29.22 25.60
C ARG A 519 -17.83 -29.74 26.28
N GLY A 520 -18.92 -28.98 26.30
CA GLY A 520 -20.18 -29.33 26.94
C GLY A 520 -20.17 -29.19 28.48
N GLU A 521 -19.20 -28.44 29.03
CA GLU A 521 -19.08 -28.20 30.47
C GLU A 521 -20.13 -27.20 30.96
N THR A 522 -20.46 -26.22 30.13
CA THR A 522 -21.48 -25.19 30.40
C THR A 522 -22.30 -24.95 29.14
N GLU A 523 -23.63 -25.06 29.24
CA GLU A 523 -24.52 -24.64 28.16
C GLU A 523 -25.70 -23.87 28.74
N PRO A 524 -25.65 -22.52 28.77
CA PRO A 524 -26.65 -21.70 29.42
C PRO A 524 -27.84 -21.34 28.51
N ILE A 525 -27.80 -21.66 27.21
CA ILE A 525 -28.73 -21.10 26.21
C ILE A 525 -29.37 -22.20 25.37
N ASP A 526 -28.56 -23.12 24.85
CA ASP A 526 -28.94 -24.11 23.86
C ASP A 526 -29.51 -25.40 24.50
N LEU A 527 -30.30 -26.17 23.74
CA LEU A 527 -31.03 -27.33 24.28
C LEU A 527 -30.12 -28.48 24.71
N ARG A 528 -28.94 -28.61 24.10
CA ARG A 528 -27.97 -29.66 24.39
C ARG A 528 -26.57 -29.05 24.50
N ALA A 529 -25.81 -29.48 25.51
CA ALA A 529 -24.40 -29.12 25.67
C ALA A 529 -23.52 -29.98 24.74
N GLY A 530 -22.39 -29.45 24.29
CA GLY A 530 -21.44 -30.14 23.41
C GLY A 530 -21.24 -29.41 22.08
N HIS A 531 -20.78 -30.14 21.07
CA HIS A 531 -20.45 -29.62 19.74
C HIS A 531 -20.83 -30.59 18.60
N VAL A 532 -20.74 -30.10 17.36
CA VAL A 532 -20.95 -30.88 16.13
C VAL A 532 -19.80 -31.88 16.00
N PRO A 533 -20.03 -33.20 15.91
CA PRO A 533 -18.94 -34.17 15.79
C PRO A 533 -18.01 -33.87 14.59
N GLY A 534 -16.71 -33.96 14.83
CA GLY A 534 -15.63 -33.59 13.91
C GLY A 534 -15.27 -32.09 13.92
N ALA A 535 -16.03 -31.24 14.61
CA ALA A 535 -15.69 -29.82 14.71
C ALA A 535 -14.50 -29.58 15.64
N VAL A 536 -13.72 -28.55 15.34
CA VAL A 536 -12.56 -28.10 16.13
C VAL A 536 -12.91 -26.81 16.85
N SER A 537 -12.56 -26.70 18.14
CA SER A 537 -12.76 -25.48 18.92
C SER A 537 -11.85 -24.35 18.42
N ALA A 538 -12.43 -23.20 18.11
CA ALA A 538 -11.72 -21.98 17.72
C ALA A 538 -12.39 -20.74 18.32
N PRO A 539 -12.27 -20.49 19.63
CA PRO A 539 -12.97 -19.39 20.29
C PRO A 539 -12.65 -18.04 19.65
N THR A 540 -13.68 -17.32 19.23
CA THR A 540 -13.46 -16.15 18.37
C THR A 540 -12.76 -14.97 19.07
N GLY A 541 -12.88 -14.89 20.40
CA GLY A 541 -12.21 -13.87 21.20
C GLY A 541 -10.69 -13.94 21.09
N ASP A 542 -10.15 -15.13 20.76
CA ASP A 542 -8.73 -15.33 20.60
C ASP A 542 -8.19 -14.72 19.29
N ASN A 543 -9.05 -14.29 18.37
CA ASN A 543 -8.66 -13.52 17.18
C ASN A 543 -8.35 -12.06 17.49
N LEU A 544 -8.65 -11.61 18.71
CA LEU A 544 -8.39 -10.26 19.16
C LEU A 544 -7.09 -10.18 19.99
N ALA A 545 -6.39 -9.07 19.84
CA ALA A 545 -5.34 -8.64 20.74
C ALA A 545 -5.94 -8.03 22.02
N PRO A 546 -5.16 -7.82 23.10
CA PRO A 546 -5.67 -7.31 24.37
C PRO A 546 -6.33 -5.92 24.29
N ASP A 547 -6.04 -5.14 23.25
CA ASP A 547 -6.65 -3.84 22.98
C ASP A 547 -7.97 -3.93 22.18
N GLY A 548 -8.44 -5.15 21.91
CA GLY A 548 -9.67 -5.42 21.18
C GLY A 548 -9.53 -5.37 19.65
N ARG A 549 -8.34 -5.10 19.10
CA ARG A 549 -8.09 -5.13 17.66
C ARG A 549 -7.91 -6.55 17.16
N PHE A 550 -8.20 -6.81 15.89
CA PHE A 550 -7.86 -8.07 15.23
C PHE A 550 -6.36 -8.29 15.26
N ARG A 551 -5.93 -9.50 15.62
CA ARG A 551 -4.52 -9.92 15.53
C ARG A 551 -3.96 -9.71 14.12
N PRO A 552 -2.63 -9.55 13.98
CA PRO A 552 -1.98 -9.51 12.68
C PRO A 552 -2.36 -10.71 11.80
N ALA A 553 -2.50 -10.47 10.50
CA ALA A 553 -2.91 -11.51 9.54
C ALA A 553 -1.98 -12.75 9.56
N ALA A 554 -0.69 -12.57 9.89
CA ALA A 554 0.24 -13.68 10.03
C ALA A 554 -0.07 -14.56 11.25
N GLU A 555 -0.44 -13.98 12.39
CA GLU A 555 -0.87 -14.72 13.59
C GLU A 555 -2.19 -15.45 13.33
N LEU A 556 -3.15 -14.79 12.68
CA LEU A 556 -4.43 -15.43 12.31
C LEU A 556 -4.21 -16.64 11.39
N ARG A 557 -3.35 -16.52 10.37
CA ARG A 557 -2.99 -17.66 9.51
C ARG A 557 -2.31 -18.79 10.29
N ALA A 558 -1.40 -18.46 11.20
CA ALA A 558 -0.70 -19.46 12.01
C ALA A 558 -1.67 -20.24 12.90
N ARG A 559 -2.58 -19.52 13.57
CA ARG A 559 -3.63 -20.13 14.40
C ARG A 559 -4.47 -21.14 13.62
N VAL A 560 -4.97 -20.76 12.45
CA VAL A 560 -5.81 -21.65 11.64
C VAL A 560 -5.03 -22.87 11.15
N ALA A 561 -3.76 -22.68 10.74
CA ALA A 561 -2.90 -23.77 10.30
C ALA A 561 -2.63 -24.81 11.42
N GLU A 562 -2.62 -24.39 12.68
CA GLU A 562 -2.51 -25.30 13.83
C GLU A 562 -3.79 -26.11 14.09
N LEU A 563 -4.95 -25.61 13.66
CA LEU A 563 -6.25 -26.27 13.84
C LEU A 563 -6.56 -27.29 12.73
N GLY A 564 -5.99 -27.13 11.54
CA GLY A 564 -6.11 -28.07 10.44
C GLY A 564 -5.95 -27.45 9.06
N GLU A 565 -6.07 -28.30 8.03
CA GLU A 565 -6.01 -27.90 6.63
C GLU A 565 -7.32 -28.24 5.90
N GLY A 566 -7.56 -27.58 4.76
CA GLY A 566 -8.71 -27.85 3.89
C GLY A 566 -9.72 -26.69 3.84
N PRO A 567 -10.87 -26.90 3.18
CA PRO A 567 -11.94 -25.90 3.17
C PRO A 567 -12.41 -25.60 4.60
N VAL A 568 -12.66 -24.33 4.89
CA VAL A 568 -13.03 -23.88 6.24
C VAL A 568 -14.52 -23.54 6.29
N GLY A 569 -15.19 -23.98 7.34
CA GLY A 569 -16.53 -23.57 7.69
C GLY A 569 -16.60 -23.20 9.15
N VAL A 570 -17.53 -22.32 9.50
CA VAL A 570 -17.63 -21.80 10.86
C VAL A 570 -19.06 -21.81 11.34
N TYR A 571 -19.24 -22.18 12.60
CA TYR A 571 -20.48 -21.99 13.33
C TYR A 571 -20.19 -21.46 14.74
N CYS A 572 -21.23 -21.00 15.43
CA CYS A 572 -21.14 -20.65 16.84
C CYS A 572 -22.41 -21.06 17.58
N GLY A 573 -22.94 -20.23 18.47
CA GLY A 573 -24.29 -20.44 19.04
C GLY A 573 -25.40 -20.26 18.00
N SER A 574 -25.37 -19.15 17.26
CA SER A 574 -26.48 -18.73 16.38
C SER A 574 -26.04 -17.96 15.13
N GLY A 575 -24.76 -18.08 14.73
CA GLY A 575 -24.24 -17.43 13.52
C GLY A 575 -23.86 -15.96 13.67
N VAL A 576 -23.88 -15.39 14.89
CA VAL A 576 -23.42 -14.02 15.17
C VAL A 576 -21.90 -13.96 15.27
N THR A 577 -21.31 -14.56 16.30
CA THR A 577 -19.85 -14.54 16.48
C THR A 577 -19.09 -15.37 15.45
N ALA A 578 -19.74 -16.34 14.80
CA ALA A 578 -19.18 -17.03 13.63
C ALA A 578 -18.93 -16.07 12.45
N ALA A 579 -19.74 -15.01 12.31
CA ALA A 579 -19.52 -14.00 11.30
C ALA A 579 -18.26 -13.16 11.58
N HIS A 580 -17.96 -12.87 12.86
CA HIS A 580 -16.70 -12.26 13.28
C HIS A 580 -15.50 -13.18 12.99
N GLU A 581 -15.61 -14.47 13.29
CA GLU A 581 -14.58 -15.47 12.93
C GLU A 581 -14.30 -15.45 11.43
N ILE A 582 -15.34 -15.46 10.59
CA ILE A 582 -15.19 -15.37 9.13
C ILE A 582 -14.53 -14.04 8.72
N ALA A 583 -14.81 -12.93 9.40
CA ALA A 583 -14.12 -11.67 9.15
C ALA A 583 -12.63 -11.75 9.49
N ALA A 584 -12.25 -12.42 10.60
CA ALA A 584 -10.85 -12.63 10.97
C ALA A 584 -10.13 -13.50 9.91
N LEU A 585 -10.76 -14.59 9.48
CA LEU A 585 -10.26 -15.46 8.42
C LEU A 585 -10.12 -14.69 7.09
N ALA A 586 -11.13 -13.91 6.71
CA ALA A 586 -11.11 -13.10 5.50
C ALA A 586 -10.00 -12.05 5.55
N ALA A 587 -9.78 -11.37 6.69
CA ALA A 587 -8.68 -10.42 6.87
C ALA A 587 -7.29 -11.09 6.78
N ALA A 588 -7.23 -12.39 7.03
CA ALA A 588 -6.06 -13.24 6.87
C ALA A 588 -5.93 -13.87 5.46
N GLY A 589 -6.90 -13.62 4.56
CA GLY A 589 -6.94 -14.18 3.20
C GLY A 589 -7.46 -15.62 3.13
N ILE A 590 -8.15 -16.10 4.16
CA ILE A 590 -8.70 -17.46 4.24
C ILE A 590 -10.22 -17.39 3.99
N PRO A 591 -10.73 -17.94 2.88
CA PRO A 591 -12.17 -18.01 2.63
C PRO A 591 -12.82 -19.04 3.55
N ALA A 592 -14.01 -18.73 4.07
CA ALA A 592 -14.75 -19.63 4.94
C ALA A 592 -16.27 -19.53 4.72
N ALA A 593 -16.97 -20.65 4.92
CA ALA A 593 -18.42 -20.74 4.84
C ALA A 593 -19.09 -20.60 6.21
N LEU A 594 -20.24 -19.92 6.27
CA LEU A 594 -21.02 -19.81 7.51
C LEU A 594 -22.06 -20.92 7.59
N PHE A 595 -22.21 -21.59 8.73
CA PHE A 595 -23.42 -22.32 9.08
C PHE A 595 -24.32 -21.42 9.96
N PRO A 596 -25.35 -20.73 9.40
CA PRO A 596 -26.07 -19.68 10.12
C PRO A 596 -26.91 -20.23 11.28
N GLY A 597 -27.58 -21.37 11.07
CA GLY A 597 -28.37 -22.03 12.13
C GLY A 597 -27.51 -22.44 13.33
N SER A 598 -26.22 -22.74 13.07
CA SER A 598 -25.20 -22.92 14.09
C SER A 598 -25.59 -23.98 15.15
N TRP A 599 -24.99 -23.92 16.34
CA TRP A 599 -25.29 -24.87 17.42
C TRP A 599 -26.76 -24.87 17.83
N SER A 600 -27.45 -23.72 17.73
CA SER A 600 -28.86 -23.62 18.08
C SER A 600 -29.77 -24.46 17.19
N ALA A 601 -29.53 -24.48 15.88
CA ALA A 601 -30.23 -25.38 14.96
C ALA A 601 -29.84 -26.84 15.20
N TRP A 602 -28.53 -27.12 15.32
CA TRP A 602 -28.02 -28.48 15.49
C TRP A 602 -28.53 -29.13 16.78
N SER A 603 -28.42 -28.42 17.90
CA SER A 603 -28.83 -28.91 19.22
C SER A 603 -30.35 -29.10 19.32
N SER A 604 -31.14 -28.41 18.49
CA SER A 604 -32.60 -28.55 18.43
C SER A 604 -33.07 -29.78 17.65
N ASP A 605 -32.23 -30.37 16.80
CA ASP A 605 -32.55 -31.60 16.06
C ASP A 605 -32.15 -32.85 16.87
N PRO A 606 -33.12 -33.58 17.48
CA PRO A 606 -32.81 -34.74 18.30
C PRO A 606 -32.19 -35.90 17.51
N ALA A 607 -32.29 -35.93 16.18
CA ALA A 607 -31.68 -36.96 15.34
C ALA A 607 -30.18 -36.73 15.10
N ARG A 608 -29.68 -35.51 15.35
CA ARG A 608 -28.26 -35.18 15.14
C ARG A 608 -27.40 -35.59 16.33
N PRO A 609 -26.22 -36.19 16.08
CA PRO A 609 -25.29 -36.58 17.13
C PRO A 609 -24.65 -35.35 17.79
N VAL A 610 -24.21 -35.51 19.03
CA VAL A 610 -23.53 -34.48 19.82
C VAL A 610 -22.28 -35.08 20.42
N ALA A 611 -21.14 -34.42 20.21
CA ALA A 611 -19.88 -34.75 20.86
C ALA A 611 -19.67 -33.84 22.09
N VAL A 612 -18.92 -34.33 23.08
CA VAL A 612 -18.55 -33.62 24.32
C VAL A 612 -17.07 -33.91 24.61
N GLY A 613 -16.43 -33.05 25.41
CA GLY A 613 -14.99 -33.14 25.68
C GLY A 613 -14.14 -32.31 24.70
N PRO A 614 -12.82 -32.25 24.91
CA PRO A 614 -11.90 -31.44 24.11
C PRO A 614 -11.62 -31.99 22.70
N ASP A 615 -11.89 -33.27 22.45
CA ASP A 615 -11.57 -33.91 21.17
C ASP A 615 -12.72 -33.80 20.16
N PRO A 616 -12.44 -33.62 18.84
CA PRO A 616 -13.47 -33.40 17.82
C PRO A 616 -14.56 -34.48 17.70
N ASP A 617 -14.22 -35.75 17.91
CA ASP A 617 -15.17 -36.86 17.84
C ASP A 617 -15.79 -37.22 19.21
N GLY A 618 -15.37 -36.51 20.26
CA GLY A 618 -15.78 -36.72 21.64
C GLY A 618 -14.97 -37.77 22.40
N SER A 619 -14.21 -37.30 23.39
CA SER A 619 -13.64 -38.07 24.50
C SER A 619 -13.37 -37.19 25.71
#